data_AF-A0A238V6Q6-F1
#
_entry.id   AF-A0A238V6Q6-F1
#
_cell.length_a   1.000
_cell.length_b   1.000
_cell.length_c   1.000
_cell.angle_alpha   90.00
_cell.angle_beta   90.00
_cell.angle_gamma   90.00
#
_symmetry.space_group_name_H-M   'P 1'
#
loop_
_entity.id
_entity.type
_entity.pdbx_description
1 polymer ?
#
loop_
_entity_poly.entity_id
_entity_poly.type
_entity_poly.pdbx_seq_one_letter_code
_entity_poly.pdbx_strand_id
1 'polypeptide(L)' 'MRTSTLLILVGALLFVLPLPGTFVLGALVVLAGLVARLFGL' A
#
# COMPACT_ATOMS: atom_id res chain seq x y z
N MET A 1 -7.45 -12.90 2.74
CA MET A 1 -6.26 -12.30 2.10
C MET A 1 -5.23 -12.03 3.19
N ARG A 2 -3.93 -12.25 2.92
CA ARG A 2 -2.89 -11.84 3.90
C ARG A 2 -2.91 -10.32 4.07
N THR A 3 -2.57 -9.83 5.25
CA THR A 3 -2.61 -8.39 5.57
C THR A 3 -1.69 -7.60 4.64
N SER A 4 -0.52 -8.15 4.31
CA SER A 4 0.37 -7.60 3.29
C SER A 4 -0.29 -7.43 1.92
N THR A 5 -1.11 -8.39 1.49
CA THR A 5 -1.83 -8.29 0.22
C THR A 5 -2.83 -7.14 0.24
N LEU A 6 -3.57 -6.99 1.34
CA LEU A 6 -4.52 -5.90 1.53
C LEU A 6 -3.82 -4.53 1.49
N LEU A 7 -2.70 -4.39 2.20
CA LEU A 7 -1.92 -3.16 2.21
C LEU A 7 -1.40 -2.79 0.81
N ILE A 8 -0.84 -3.75 0.07
CA ILE A 8 -0.37 -3.50 -1.29
C ILE A 8 -1.53 -3.05 -2.20
N LEU A 9 -2.68 -3.70 -2.10
CA LEU A 9 -3.85 -3.41 -2.94
C LEU A 9 -4.46 -2.03 -2.60
N VAL A 10 -4.64 -1.72 -1.33
CA VAL A 10 -5.14 -0.42 -0.87
C VAL A 10 -4.15 0.70 -1.23
N GLY A 11 -2.86 0.47 -1.02
CA GLY A 11 -1.82 1.43 -1.40
C GLY A 11 -1.81 1.71 -2.90
N ALA A 12 -1.93 0.68 -3.73
CA ALA A 12 -2.01 0.84 -5.19
C ALA A 12 -3.25 1.63 -5.62
N LEU A 13 -4.41 1.38 -4.99
CA LEU A 13 -5.62 2.16 -5.24
C LEU A 13 -5.40 3.64 -4.87
N LEU A 14 -4.91 3.93 -3.66
CA LEU A 14 -4.64 5.30 -3.22
C LEU A 14 -3.62 6.02 -4.11
N PHE A 15 -2.62 5.31 -4.62
CA PHE A 15 -1.59 5.87 -5.49
C PHE A 15 -2.13 6.36 -6.83
N VAL A 16 -3.16 5.69 -7.37
CA VAL A 16 -3.77 6.03 -8.66
C VAL A 16 -4.84 7.12 -8.52
N LEU A 17 -5.29 7.43 -7.30
CA LEU A 17 -6.29 8.47 -7.08
C LEU A 17 -5.74 9.86 -7.46
N PRO A 18 -6.49 10.67 -8.24
CA PRO A 18 -6.09 12.02 -8.61
C PRO A 18 -6.43 13.03 -7.49
N LEU A 19 -6.07 12.72 -6.25
CA LEU A 19 -6.29 13.59 -5.09
C LEU A 19 -4.93 14.04 -4.51
N PRO A 20 -4.78 15.32 -4.14
CA PRO A 20 -3.55 15.82 -3.53
C PRO A 20 -3.14 14.99 -2.31
N GLY A 21 -1.87 14.58 -2.26
CA GLY A 21 -1.32 13.80 -1.15
C GLY A 21 -1.63 12.29 -1.15
N THR A 22 -2.63 11.82 -1.91
CA THR A 22 -2.95 10.38 -1.98
C THR A 22 -1.91 9.55 -2.70
N PHE A 23 -1.19 10.14 -3.65
CA PHE A 23 -0.04 9.52 -4.30
C PHE A 23 1.05 9.13 -3.29
N VAL A 24 1.49 10.08 -2.45
CA VAL A 24 2.52 9.84 -1.44
C VAL A 24 2.02 8.85 -0.38
N LEU A 25 0.78 9.03 0.08
CA LEU A 25 0.16 8.08 1.02
C LEU A 25 0.10 6.66 0.44
N GLY A 26 -0.35 6.51 -0.81
CA GLY A 26 -0.43 5.24 -1.51
C GLY A 26 0.93 4.57 -1.63
N ALA A 27 1.98 5.32 -1.99
CA ALA A 27 3.35 4.81 -2.06
C ALA A 27 3.83 4.28 -0.70
N LEU A 28 3.59 5.02 0.38
CA LEU A 28 3.95 4.59 1.74
C LEU A 28 3.18 3.34 2.18
N VAL A 29 1.89 3.25 1.84
CA VAL A 29 1.05 2.09 2.15
C VAL A 29 1.49 0.85 1.36
N VAL A 30 1.85 1.00 0.07
CA VAL A 30 2.46 -0.09 -0.72
C VAL A 30 3.76 -0.55 -0.10
N LEU A 31 4.65 0.37 0.27
CA LEU A 31 5.93 0.05 0.93
C LEU A 31 5.70 -0.70 2.25
N ALA A 32 4.75 -0.25 3.08
CA ALA A 32 4.39 -0.95 4.31
C ALA A 32 3.89 -2.38 4.04
N GLY A 33 3.08 -2.59 2.99
CA GLY A 33 2.62 -3.92 2.58
C GLY A 33 3.75 -4.81 2.08
N LEU A 34 4.71 -4.26 1.33
CA LEU A 34 5.92 -4.97 0.90
C LEU A 34 6.80 -5.37 2.09
N VAL A 35 7.03 -4.46 3.04
CA VAL A 35 7.76 -4.73 4.28
C VAL A 35 7.04 -5.82 5.09
N ALA A 36 5.73 -5.71 5.28
CA ALA A 36 4.93 -6.73 5.96
C ALA A 36 5.08 -8.12 5.31
N ARG A 37 5.11 -8.17 3.97
CA ARG A 37 5.32 -9.41 3.21
C ARG A 37 6.68 -10.04 3.47
N LEU A 38 7.73 -9.24 3.65
CA LEU A 38 9.08 -9.75 3.99
C LEU A 38 9.10 -10.45 5.36
N PHE A 39 8.27 -10.01 6.30
CA PHE A 39 8.14 -10.62 7.63
C PHE A 39 7.03 -11.69 7.72
N GLY A 40 6.41 -12.04 6.60
CA GLY A 40 5.39 -13.10 6.54
C GLY A 40 4.00 -12.72 7.05
N LEU A 41 3.75 -11.43 7.31
CA LEU A 41 2.45 -10.85 7.70
C LEU A 41 1.52 -10.68 6.48
#